data_AF-A0A5C4JJ49-F1
#
_entry.id   AF-A0A5C4JJ49-F1
#
_cell.length_a   1.000
_cell.length_b   1.000
_cell.length_c   1.000
_cell.angle_alpha   90.00
_cell.angle_beta   90.00
_cell.angle_gamma   90.00
#
_symmetry.space_group_name_H-M   'P 1'
#
loop_
_entity.id
_entity.type
_entity.pdbx_description
1 polymer ?
#
loop_
_entity_poly.entity_id
_entity_poly.type
_entity_poly.pdbx_seq_one_letter_code
_entity_poly.pdbx_strand_id
1 'polypeptide(L)'
;MPVLPLRTLPGVTGTCVHADAAQCPALSFVAREDPAGMTVLLDNVVGGAREARMLLGRDDPAVTSALAAGKVVLFGAKPTGGGTTAARVFVWDNDVERTLRQVDGLPAVAGGGHPGVRAIVPPKIAERIGMPVQTEAFGVDRADHRVTKAEEARLKKAVSPFNPYTDAVYVERGFTESFGTITLLLASVAGVLALGGALIATSLAAADARPDLATLAAVGARPLTWRVLTMGQAAFVAGLGCWLGIAGGLVPGLAVARPLTGQPEQAGAASHGTIIDIPWTLLLAIGVLIPLAAALVAGTFTRDRLPMTRRVLS
;
A
#
# COMPACT_ATOMS: atom_id res chain seq x y z
N MET A 1 -0.02 -28.44 3.98
CA MET A 1 -0.88 -27.26 4.19
C MET A 1 -2.32 -27.68 4.02
N PRO A 2 -3.27 -27.17 4.83
CA PRO A 2 -4.69 -27.37 4.56
C PRO A 2 -5.03 -26.61 3.28
N VAL A 3 -5.47 -27.34 2.26
CA VAL A 3 -5.85 -26.78 0.96
C VAL A 3 -7.35 -27.04 0.75
N LEU A 4 -8.07 -26.01 0.36
CA LEU A 4 -9.49 -26.07 0.01
C LEU A 4 -9.62 -26.01 -1.53
N PRO A 5 -10.15 -27.07 -2.18
CA PRO A 5 -10.46 -27.00 -3.61
C PRO A 5 -11.61 -26.01 -3.84
N LEU A 6 -11.35 -24.97 -4.63
CA LEU A 6 -12.35 -24.04 -5.10
C LEU A 6 -12.98 -24.59 -6.37
N ARG A 7 -14.22 -25.02 -6.22
CA ARG A 7 -15.02 -25.56 -7.30
C ARG A 7 -15.86 -24.45 -7.90
N THR A 8 -15.97 -24.39 -9.22
CA THR A 8 -16.69 -23.34 -9.93
C THR A 8 -17.65 -23.92 -10.97
N LEU A 9 -18.70 -23.17 -11.26
CA LEU A 9 -19.48 -23.30 -12.49
C LEU A 9 -18.78 -22.43 -13.55
N PRO A 10 -18.64 -22.92 -14.80
CA PRO A 10 -17.97 -22.16 -15.86
C PRO A 10 -18.71 -20.84 -16.08
N GLY A 11 -18.00 -19.72 -16.00
CA GLY A 11 -18.58 -18.41 -16.19
C GLY A 11 -18.00 -17.67 -17.40
N VAL A 12 -18.27 -16.37 -17.45
CA VAL A 12 -18.00 -15.52 -18.61
C VAL A 12 -16.50 -15.33 -18.85
N THR A 13 -15.70 -15.41 -17.78
CA THR A 13 -14.24 -15.25 -17.83
C THR A 13 -13.50 -16.59 -17.80
N GLY A 14 -14.22 -17.70 -17.77
CA GLY A 14 -13.64 -19.03 -17.75
C GLY A 14 -12.89 -19.35 -19.05
N THR A 15 -11.78 -20.09 -18.92
CA THR A 15 -10.99 -20.51 -20.08
C THR A 15 -11.67 -21.63 -20.85
N CYS A 16 -11.96 -21.40 -22.13
CA CYS A 16 -12.40 -22.44 -23.06
C CYS A 16 -11.18 -23.15 -23.66
N VAL A 17 -11.04 -24.45 -23.41
CA VAL A 17 -9.93 -25.27 -23.94
C VAL A 17 -10.24 -25.79 -25.35
N HIS A 18 -11.51 -25.73 -25.77
CA HIS A 18 -11.93 -26.10 -27.12
C HIS A 18 -11.68 -24.97 -28.11
N ALA A 19 -11.30 -25.33 -29.33
CA ALA A 19 -11.12 -24.36 -30.43
C ALA A 19 -12.44 -23.69 -30.86
N ASP A 20 -13.57 -24.32 -30.55
CA ASP A 20 -14.92 -23.86 -30.85
C ASP A 20 -15.60 -23.39 -29.57
N ALA A 21 -15.83 -22.08 -29.46
CA ALA A 21 -16.47 -21.45 -28.30
C ALA A 21 -17.92 -21.90 -28.10
N ALA A 22 -18.58 -22.39 -29.16
CA ALA A 22 -19.94 -22.93 -29.07
C ALA A 22 -20.01 -24.21 -28.21
N GLN A 23 -18.86 -24.85 -27.94
CA GLN A 23 -18.75 -26.05 -27.10
C GLN A 23 -18.45 -25.73 -25.63
N CYS A 24 -18.29 -24.44 -25.29
CA CYS A 24 -17.94 -23.98 -23.95
C CYS A 24 -19.09 -23.15 -23.36
N PRO A 25 -20.14 -23.79 -22.82
CA PRO A 25 -21.23 -23.06 -22.21
C PRO A 25 -20.74 -22.34 -20.94
N ALA A 26 -21.12 -21.07 -20.83
CA ALA A 26 -20.85 -20.21 -19.69
C ALA A 26 -22.15 -19.90 -18.94
N LEU A 27 -21.99 -19.60 -17.65
CA LEU A 27 -23.06 -19.22 -16.74
C LEU A 27 -22.92 -17.75 -16.33
N SER A 28 -24.02 -17.01 -16.43
CA SER A 28 -24.17 -15.69 -15.81
C SER A 28 -25.45 -15.63 -14.98
N PHE A 29 -25.46 -14.74 -13.99
CA PHE A 29 -26.65 -14.45 -13.21
C PHE A 29 -27.26 -13.12 -13.67
N VAL A 30 -28.58 -13.11 -13.86
CA VAL A 30 -29.33 -11.89 -14.17
C VAL A 30 -29.36 -11.00 -12.93
N ALA A 31 -28.59 -9.94 -12.97
CA ALA A 31 -28.42 -9.01 -11.86
C ALA A 31 -28.15 -7.59 -12.38
N ARG A 32 -28.35 -6.60 -11.52
CA ARG A 32 -27.93 -5.22 -11.78
C ARG A 32 -26.51 -5.07 -11.26
N GLU A 33 -25.55 -4.88 -12.17
CA GLU A 33 -24.14 -4.68 -11.81
C GLU A 33 -23.90 -3.35 -11.11
N ASP A 34 -22.90 -3.33 -10.24
CA ASP A 34 -22.40 -2.11 -9.61
C ASP A 34 -21.52 -1.34 -10.62
N PRO A 35 -21.77 -0.04 -10.86
CA PRO A 35 -20.96 0.76 -11.78
C PRO A 35 -19.47 0.84 -11.41
N ALA A 36 -19.08 0.56 -10.16
CA ALA A 36 -17.68 0.53 -9.75
C ALA A 36 -16.87 -0.63 -10.39
N GLY A 37 -17.55 -1.66 -10.90
CA GLY A 37 -16.93 -2.87 -11.42
C GLY A 37 -16.22 -3.70 -10.35
N MET A 38 -15.84 -4.93 -10.70
CA MET A 38 -15.07 -5.81 -9.83
C MET A 38 -14.05 -6.58 -10.67
N THR A 39 -12.84 -6.72 -10.16
CA THR A 39 -11.87 -7.67 -10.70
C THR A 39 -12.28 -9.08 -10.30
N VAL A 40 -12.48 -9.94 -11.30
CA VAL A 40 -12.92 -11.32 -11.10
C VAL A 40 -11.72 -12.22 -11.33
N LEU A 41 -11.33 -12.96 -10.27
CA LEU A 41 -10.30 -14.00 -10.32
C LEU A 41 -10.90 -15.39 -10.56
N LEU A 42 -12.09 -15.65 -10.02
CA LEU A 42 -12.84 -16.90 -10.24
C LEU A 42 -14.30 -16.53 -10.52
N ASP A 43 -14.98 -17.27 -11.40
CA ASP A 43 -16.36 -16.95 -11.76
C ASP A 43 -17.37 -17.26 -10.63
N ASN A 44 -18.07 -18.39 -10.74
CA ASN A 44 -19.19 -18.74 -9.89
C ASN A 44 -18.79 -19.89 -8.97
N VAL A 45 -18.24 -19.58 -7.80
CA VAL A 45 -17.78 -20.59 -6.84
C VAL A 45 -18.96 -21.37 -6.27
N VAL A 46 -18.86 -22.70 -6.29
CA VAL A 46 -19.84 -23.59 -5.68
C VAL A 46 -19.37 -23.95 -4.28
N GLY A 47 -20.15 -23.56 -3.27
CA GLY A 47 -19.74 -23.73 -1.88
C GLY A 47 -20.70 -23.12 -0.87
N GLY A 48 -20.22 -22.97 0.36
CA GLY A 48 -20.95 -22.42 1.49
C GLY A 48 -20.10 -21.50 2.34
N ALA A 49 -20.33 -21.55 3.66
CA ALA A 49 -19.70 -20.65 4.63
C ALA A 49 -18.16 -20.70 4.62
N ARG A 50 -17.59 -21.89 4.39
CA ARG A 50 -16.13 -22.07 4.41
C ARG A 50 -15.45 -21.37 3.23
N GLU A 51 -15.99 -21.56 2.02
CA GLU A 51 -15.50 -20.89 0.82
C GLU A 51 -15.71 -19.38 0.94
N ALA A 52 -16.86 -18.94 1.46
CA ALA A 52 -17.14 -17.53 1.72
C ALA A 52 -16.13 -16.89 2.69
N ARG A 53 -15.85 -17.55 3.83
CA ARG A 53 -14.86 -17.07 4.81
C ARG A 53 -13.48 -16.95 4.20
N MET A 54 -13.06 -17.95 3.43
CA MET A 54 -11.76 -17.94 2.76
C MET A 54 -11.66 -16.80 1.74
N LEU A 55 -12.65 -16.65 0.86
CA LEU A 55 -12.65 -15.65 -0.21
C LEU A 55 -12.81 -14.22 0.32
N LEU A 56 -13.59 -14.02 1.39
CA LEU A 56 -13.76 -12.71 2.03
C LEU A 56 -12.61 -12.38 2.99
N GLY A 57 -11.80 -13.37 3.37
CA GLY A 57 -10.78 -13.25 4.42
C GLY A 57 -11.34 -12.96 5.83
N ARG A 58 -12.67 -13.06 6.01
CA ARG A 58 -13.40 -12.80 7.25
C ARG A 58 -14.72 -13.56 7.27
N ASP A 59 -15.22 -13.83 8.47
CA ASP A 59 -16.59 -14.30 8.64
C ASP A 59 -17.58 -13.15 8.40
N ASP A 60 -18.55 -13.37 7.52
CA ASP A 60 -19.65 -12.44 7.28
C ASP A 60 -20.97 -13.15 7.61
N PRO A 61 -21.66 -12.78 8.71
CA PRO A 61 -22.89 -13.44 9.12
C PRO A 61 -24.02 -13.34 8.09
N ALA A 62 -24.09 -12.25 7.32
CA ALA A 62 -25.12 -12.06 6.32
C ALA A 62 -24.90 -13.01 5.12
N VAL A 63 -23.65 -13.12 4.65
CA VAL A 63 -23.28 -14.07 3.58
C VAL A 63 -23.47 -15.52 4.05
N THR A 64 -22.98 -15.83 5.25
CA THR A 64 -23.04 -17.18 5.83
C THR A 64 -24.48 -17.65 6.01
N SER A 65 -25.34 -16.81 6.59
CA SER A 65 -26.76 -17.12 6.79
C SER A 65 -27.51 -17.25 5.47
N ALA A 66 -27.20 -16.42 4.47
CA ALA A 66 -27.80 -16.52 3.14
C ALA A 66 -27.44 -17.85 2.43
N LEU A 67 -26.15 -18.24 2.47
CA LEU A 67 -25.69 -19.51 1.90
C LEU A 67 -26.30 -20.71 2.64
N ALA A 68 -26.36 -20.66 3.97
CA ALA A 68 -27.03 -21.69 4.78
C ALA A 68 -28.53 -21.80 4.46
N ALA A 69 -29.19 -20.68 4.15
CA ALA A 69 -30.57 -20.65 3.67
C ALA A 69 -30.72 -21.06 2.18
N GLY A 70 -29.65 -21.47 1.52
CA GLY A 70 -29.68 -21.93 0.12
C GLY A 70 -29.81 -20.81 -0.90
N LYS A 71 -29.46 -19.57 -0.55
CA LYS A 71 -29.47 -18.41 -1.45
C LYS A 71 -28.12 -18.24 -2.13
N VAL A 72 -28.12 -17.88 -3.41
CA VAL A 72 -26.94 -17.44 -4.15
C VAL A 72 -26.49 -16.08 -3.60
N VAL A 73 -25.20 -15.91 -3.35
CA VAL A 73 -24.64 -14.61 -2.95
C VAL A 73 -23.92 -14.01 -4.15
N LEU A 74 -24.41 -12.87 -4.62
CA LEU A 74 -23.87 -12.13 -5.76
C LEU A 74 -22.97 -11.00 -5.26
N PHE A 75 -21.76 -10.88 -5.81
CA PHE A 75 -20.81 -9.83 -5.44
C PHE A 75 -20.67 -8.81 -6.58
N GLY A 76 -20.58 -7.51 -6.24
CA GLY A 76 -20.56 -6.44 -7.23
C GLY A 76 -21.85 -6.34 -8.07
N ALA A 77 -22.92 -6.98 -7.63
CA ALA A 77 -24.20 -6.98 -8.32
C ALA A 77 -25.35 -7.18 -7.32
N LYS A 78 -26.55 -6.72 -7.71
CA LYS A 78 -27.78 -6.88 -6.92
C LYS A 78 -28.82 -7.68 -7.70
N PRO A 79 -29.53 -8.62 -7.05
CA PRO A 79 -30.61 -9.35 -7.70
C PRO A 79 -31.72 -8.37 -8.15
N THR A 80 -32.27 -8.59 -9.35
CA THR A 80 -33.29 -7.72 -9.95
C THR A 80 -34.71 -8.04 -9.47
N GLY A 81 -34.98 -9.27 -9.05
CA GLY A 81 -36.32 -9.78 -8.71
C GLY A 81 -36.64 -9.84 -7.21
N GLY A 82 -36.34 -8.79 -6.44
CA GLY A 82 -36.76 -8.70 -5.02
C GLY A 82 -36.21 -9.81 -4.11
N GLY A 83 -34.97 -10.26 -4.35
CA GLY A 83 -34.34 -11.38 -3.63
C GLY A 83 -34.29 -12.68 -4.43
N THR A 84 -34.59 -12.63 -5.72
CA THR A 84 -34.36 -13.72 -6.67
C THR A 84 -33.54 -13.28 -7.88
N THR A 85 -32.88 -14.23 -8.51
CA THR A 85 -32.13 -14.07 -9.77
C THR A 85 -32.47 -15.22 -10.73
N ALA A 86 -32.06 -15.08 -11.98
CA ALA A 86 -32.09 -16.15 -12.97
C ALA A 86 -30.67 -16.51 -13.37
N ALA A 87 -30.39 -17.82 -13.48
CA ALA A 87 -29.15 -18.33 -14.04
C ALA A 87 -29.33 -18.51 -15.55
N ARG A 88 -28.52 -17.82 -16.35
CA ARG A 88 -28.50 -17.94 -17.81
C ARG A 88 -27.28 -18.75 -18.22
N VAL A 89 -27.52 -19.85 -18.92
CA VAL A 89 -26.52 -20.66 -19.59
C VAL A 89 -26.49 -20.27 -21.05
N PHE A 90 -25.33 -19.85 -21.54
CA PHE A 90 -25.16 -19.34 -22.90
C PHE A 90 -23.84 -19.81 -23.49
N VAL A 91 -23.73 -19.68 -24.81
CA VAL A 91 -22.49 -19.91 -25.57
C VAL A 91 -22.23 -18.69 -26.45
N TRP A 92 -20.97 -18.54 -26.85
CA TRP A 92 -20.58 -17.58 -27.87
C TRP A 92 -20.50 -18.28 -29.22
N ASP A 93 -21.29 -17.82 -30.17
CA ASP A 93 -21.31 -18.30 -31.55
C ASP A 93 -21.04 -17.10 -32.47
N ASN A 94 -19.86 -17.07 -33.10
CA ASN A 94 -19.40 -15.95 -33.94
C ASN A 94 -19.53 -14.58 -33.25
N ASP A 95 -19.04 -14.45 -32.02
CA ASP A 95 -19.13 -13.26 -31.16
C ASP A 95 -20.55 -12.83 -30.77
N VAL A 96 -21.56 -13.66 -31.04
CA VAL A 96 -22.95 -13.43 -30.60
C VAL A 96 -23.28 -14.34 -29.42
N GLU A 97 -23.75 -13.75 -28.31
CA GLU A 97 -24.25 -14.49 -27.17
C GLU A 97 -25.56 -15.19 -27.53
N ARG A 98 -25.56 -16.53 -27.44
CA ARG A 98 -26.76 -17.35 -27.62
C ARG A 98 -27.11 -18.05 -26.32
N THR A 99 -28.28 -17.71 -25.77
CA THR A 99 -28.80 -18.40 -24.58
C THR A 99 -29.23 -19.82 -24.94
N LEU A 100 -28.70 -20.81 -24.23
CA LEU A 100 -29.08 -22.22 -24.36
C LEU A 100 -30.20 -22.59 -23.38
N ARG A 101 -30.10 -22.10 -22.15
CA ARG A 101 -31.04 -22.43 -21.07
C ARG A 101 -31.07 -21.31 -20.04
N GLN A 102 -32.24 -21.11 -19.43
CA GLN A 102 -32.39 -20.22 -18.29
C GLN A 102 -33.08 -20.97 -17.14
N VAL A 103 -32.64 -20.70 -15.92
CA VAL A 103 -33.23 -21.23 -14.68
C VAL A 103 -33.65 -20.06 -13.81
N ASP A 104 -34.95 -19.85 -13.71
CA ASP A 104 -35.55 -18.71 -13.01
C ASP A 104 -35.82 -18.99 -11.52
N GLY A 105 -36.10 -17.91 -10.78
CA GLY A 105 -36.59 -17.99 -9.39
C GLY A 105 -35.56 -18.53 -8.40
N LEU A 106 -34.26 -18.36 -8.68
CA LEU A 106 -33.20 -18.76 -7.76
C LEU A 106 -33.13 -17.74 -6.62
N PRO A 107 -33.26 -18.15 -5.35
CA PRO A 107 -33.10 -17.23 -4.22
C PRO A 107 -31.69 -16.62 -4.24
N ALA A 108 -31.59 -15.29 -4.13
CA ALA A 108 -30.32 -14.59 -4.19
C ALA A 108 -30.28 -13.33 -3.33
N VAL A 109 -29.08 -12.98 -2.87
CA VAL A 109 -28.81 -11.75 -2.13
C VAL A 109 -27.54 -11.10 -2.65
N ALA A 110 -27.40 -9.79 -2.45
CA ALA A 110 -26.12 -9.11 -2.67
C ALA A 110 -25.19 -9.35 -1.48
N GLY A 111 -23.98 -9.83 -1.75
CA GLY A 111 -22.89 -9.93 -0.79
C GLY A 111 -22.13 -8.62 -0.68
N GLY A 112 -21.62 -8.32 0.51
CA GLY A 112 -20.73 -7.18 0.74
C GLY A 112 -19.27 -7.53 0.42
N GLY A 113 -18.51 -6.54 -0.05
CA GLY A 113 -17.08 -6.69 -0.36
C GLY A 113 -16.79 -7.13 -1.79
N HIS A 114 -15.49 -7.28 -2.10
CA HIS A 114 -14.98 -7.63 -3.43
C HIS A 114 -14.04 -8.85 -3.30
N PRO A 115 -14.59 -10.06 -3.06
CA PRO A 115 -13.78 -11.27 -2.85
C PRO A 115 -13.07 -11.79 -4.11
N GLY A 116 -13.14 -11.06 -5.22
CA GLY A 116 -12.60 -11.52 -6.50
C GLY A 116 -13.41 -12.63 -7.16
N VAL A 117 -14.67 -12.83 -6.76
CA VAL A 117 -15.58 -13.81 -7.37
C VAL A 117 -16.92 -13.20 -7.69
N ARG A 118 -17.59 -13.65 -8.75
CA ARG A 118 -18.91 -13.10 -9.15
C ARG A 118 -20.02 -13.54 -8.21
N ALA A 119 -20.02 -14.82 -7.86
CA ALA A 119 -21.03 -15.40 -7.00
C ALA A 119 -20.51 -16.58 -6.19
N ILE A 120 -21.13 -16.81 -5.03
CA ILE A 120 -21.07 -18.09 -4.33
C ILE A 120 -22.43 -18.76 -4.45
N VAL A 121 -22.44 -19.96 -5.02
CA VAL A 121 -23.61 -20.75 -5.38
C VAL A 121 -23.70 -21.96 -4.45
N PRO A 122 -24.79 -22.12 -3.68
CA PRO A 122 -24.98 -23.32 -2.87
C PRO A 122 -25.04 -24.59 -3.74
N PRO A 123 -24.48 -25.74 -3.30
CA PRO A 123 -24.43 -26.96 -4.11
C PRO A 123 -25.79 -27.41 -4.68
N LYS A 124 -26.86 -27.30 -3.88
CA LYS A 124 -28.23 -27.62 -4.34
C LYS A 124 -28.70 -26.75 -5.50
N ILE A 125 -28.27 -25.48 -5.56
CA ILE A 125 -28.59 -24.58 -6.66
C ILE A 125 -27.74 -24.92 -7.89
N ALA A 126 -26.46 -25.24 -7.70
CA ALA A 126 -25.58 -25.69 -8.78
C ALA A 126 -26.14 -26.96 -9.46
N GLU A 127 -26.65 -27.92 -8.69
CA GLU A 127 -27.33 -29.12 -9.22
C GLU A 127 -28.58 -28.78 -10.04
N ARG A 128 -29.40 -27.81 -9.59
CA ARG A 128 -30.59 -27.35 -10.35
C ARG A 128 -30.22 -26.66 -11.66
N ILE A 129 -29.12 -25.91 -11.67
CA ILE A 129 -28.56 -25.30 -12.88
C ILE A 129 -28.10 -26.42 -13.84
N GLY A 130 -27.47 -27.47 -13.32
CA GLY A 130 -27.14 -28.68 -14.08
C GLY A 130 -25.94 -28.51 -15.02
N MET A 131 -25.03 -27.59 -14.70
CA MET A 131 -23.76 -27.43 -15.39
C MET A 131 -22.64 -28.19 -14.65
N PRO A 132 -21.59 -28.62 -15.36
CA PRO A 132 -20.47 -29.33 -14.73
C PRO A 132 -19.75 -28.41 -13.74
N VAL A 133 -19.54 -28.92 -12.52
CA VAL A 133 -18.76 -28.24 -11.48
C VAL A 133 -17.35 -28.79 -11.48
N GLN A 134 -16.38 -27.93 -11.78
CA GLN A 134 -14.96 -28.28 -11.89
C GLN A 134 -14.12 -27.57 -10.84
N THR A 135 -12.94 -28.12 -10.53
CA THR A 135 -12.00 -27.45 -9.63
C THR A 135 -11.14 -26.51 -10.47
N GLU A 136 -11.25 -25.21 -10.21
CA GLU A 136 -10.53 -24.17 -10.97
C GLU A 136 -9.33 -23.62 -10.18
N ALA A 137 -9.42 -23.64 -8.84
CA ALA A 137 -8.34 -23.18 -8.00
C ALA A 137 -8.23 -23.98 -6.69
N PHE A 138 -7.14 -23.75 -6.00
CA PHE A 138 -6.88 -24.26 -4.66
C PHE A 138 -6.58 -23.06 -3.75
N GLY A 139 -7.39 -22.90 -2.72
CA GLY A 139 -7.22 -21.84 -1.73
C GLY A 139 -6.63 -22.37 -0.42
N VAL A 140 -5.90 -21.51 0.28
CA VAL A 140 -5.51 -21.74 1.67
C VAL A 140 -6.25 -20.72 2.52
N ASP A 141 -7.17 -21.18 3.35
CA ASP A 141 -7.86 -20.29 4.26
C ASP A 141 -6.85 -19.71 5.25
N ARG A 142 -6.76 -18.38 5.26
CA ARG A 142 -5.90 -17.62 6.18
C ARG A 142 -6.15 -18.10 7.61
N ALA A 143 -7.43 -18.31 7.99
CA ALA A 143 -7.81 -18.74 9.34
C ALA A 143 -7.26 -20.13 9.70
N ASP A 144 -7.11 -21.01 8.72
CA ASP A 144 -6.60 -22.37 8.92
C ASP A 144 -5.06 -22.40 8.89
N HIS A 145 -4.42 -21.59 8.03
CA HIS A 145 -2.95 -21.54 7.91
C HIS A 145 -2.43 -20.20 7.40
N ARG A 146 -1.40 -19.65 8.06
CA ARG A 146 -0.66 -18.48 7.57
C ARG A 146 0.60 -18.97 6.86
N VAL A 147 0.66 -18.77 5.53
CA VAL A 147 1.81 -19.22 4.72
C VAL A 147 3.11 -18.51 5.15
N THR A 148 4.08 -19.29 5.60
CA THR A 148 5.39 -18.81 6.02
C THR A 148 6.30 -18.48 4.84
N LYS A 149 7.36 -17.68 5.06
CA LYS A 149 8.35 -17.37 4.00
C LYS A 149 9.07 -18.62 3.49
N ALA A 150 9.38 -19.57 4.39
CA ALA A 150 10.01 -20.83 4.02
C ALA A 150 9.10 -21.69 3.13
N GLU A 151 7.79 -21.67 3.41
CA GLU A 151 6.80 -22.37 2.60
C GLU A 151 6.58 -21.76 1.23
N GLU A 152 6.50 -20.42 1.14
CA GLU A 152 6.44 -19.72 -0.14
C GLU A 152 7.67 -20.02 -0.99
N ALA A 153 8.87 -19.98 -0.41
CA ALA A 153 10.11 -20.32 -1.12
C ALA A 153 10.10 -21.76 -1.65
N ARG A 154 9.57 -22.71 -0.87
CA ARG A 154 9.38 -24.11 -1.30
C ARG A 154 8.38 -24.20 -2.45
N LEU A 155 7.25 -23.51 -2.37
CA LEU A 155 6.23 -23.51 -3.40
C LEU A 155 6.73 -22.87 -4.69
N LYS A 156 7.41 -21.72 -4.61
CA LYS A 156 8.05 -21.04 -5.74
C LYS A 156 9.03 -21.98 -6.46
N LYS A 157 9.87 -22.70 -5.71
CA LYS A 157 10.80 -23.69 -6.28
C LYS A 157 10.10 -24.87 -6.95
N ALA A 158 8.96 -25.32 -6.41
CA ALA A 158 8.20 -26.43 -6.98
C ALA A 158 7.44 -26.03 -8.27
N VAL A 159 6.98 -24.78 -8.36
CA VAL A 159 6.19 -24.27 -9.49
C VAL A 159 7.06 -23.71 -10.61
N SER A 160 8.27 -23.21 -10.32
CA SER A 160 9.13 -22.57 -11.31
C SER A 160 9.40 -23.37 -12.60
N PRO A 161 9.51 -24.72 -12.58
CA PRO A 161 9.70 -25.49 -13.82
C PRO A 161 8.51 -25.43 -14.78
N PHE A 162 7.30 -25.21 -14.27
CA PHE A 162 6.07 -25.18 -15.06
C PHE A 162 5.74 -23.78 -15.58
N ASN A 163 6.35 -22.74 -15.00
CA ASN A 163 6.08 -21.36 -15.38
C ASN A 163 7.34 -20.49 -15.25
N PRO A 164 8.33 -20.64 -16.16
CA PRO A 164 9.64 -20.00 -16.05
C PRO A 164 9.62 -18.49 -16.33
N TYR A 165 8.52 -17.95 -16.87
CA TYR A 165 8.43 -16.55 -17.33
C TYR A 165 7.61 -15.63 -16.43
N THR A 166 6.99 -16.15 -15.37
CA THR A 166 6.23 -15.33 -14.42
C THR A 166 6.65 -15.64 -12.99
N ASP A 167 6.61 -14.62 -12.13
CA ASP A 167 6.77 -14.83 -10.69
C ASP A 167 5.46 -15.42 -10.12
N ALA A 168 5.18 -16.67 -10.52
CA ALA A 168 3.87 -17.32 -10.42
C ALA A 168 3.38 -17.56 -8.98
N VAL A 169 4.27 -17.39 -8.00
CA VAL A 169 3.97 -17.59 -6.59
C VAL A 169 4.37 -16.34 -5.83
N TYR A 170 3.36 -15.59 -5.41
CA TYR A 170 3.50 -14.42 -4.56
C TYR A 170 2.50 -14.50 -3.42
N VAL A 171 2.97 -14.29 -2.18
CA VAL A 171 2.11 -14.20 -1.01
C VAL A 171 2.09 -12.74 -0.53
N GLU A 172 0.96 -12.07 -0.77
CA GLU A 172 0.71 -10.71 -0.28
C GLU A 172 0.68 -10.69 1.26
N ARG A 173 1.56 -9.88 1.86
CA ARG A 173 1.71 -9.74 3.32
C ARG A 173 1.47 -8.32 3.82
N GLY A 174 0.80 -7.50 3.01
CA GLY A 174 0.69 -6.07 3.23
C GLY A 174 2.00 -5.37 2.89
N PHE A 175 2.01 -4.06 3.13
CA PHE A 175 3.21 -3.25 2.91
C PHE A 175 4.36 -3.73 3.79
N THR A 176 5.39 -4.31 3.16
CA THR A 176 6.60 -4.79 3.83
C THR A 176 7.88 -4.14 3.29
N GLU A 177 7.76 -3.27 2.28
CA GLU A 177 8.90 -2.54 1.76
C GLU A 177 9.40 -1.51 2.76
N SER A 178 10.71 -1.43 2.90
CA SER A 178 11.37 -0.37 3.66
C SER A 178 12.03 0.56 2.65
N PHE A 179 11.50 1.78 2.51
CA PHE A 179 12.18 2.85 1.77
C PHE A 179 13.40 3.41 2.52
N GLY A 180 13.84 2.77 3.60
CA GLY A 180 14.85 3.27 4.52
C GLY A 180 16.11 3.79 3.83
N THR A 181 16.62 3.09 2.80
CA THR A 181 17.82 3.52 2.07
C THR A 181 17.61 4.83 1.31
N ILE A 182 16.50 4.96 0.59
CA ILE A 182 16.17 6.18 -0.17
C ILE A 182 15.90 7.32 0.81
N THR A 183 15.14 7.07 1.88
CA THR A 183 14.83 8.08 2.89
C THR A 183 16.11 8.55 3.61
N LEU A 184 17.05 7.65 3.92
CA LEU A 184 18.36 7.98 4.49
C LEU A 184 19.21 8.81 3.52
N LEU A 185 19.20 8.48 2.23
CA LEU A 185 19.91 9.26 1.21
C LEU A 185 19.36 10.70 1.15
N LEU A 186 18.04 10.86 1.06
CA LEU A 186 17.39 12.17 1.06
C LEU A 186 17.69 12.94 2.36
N ALA A 187 17.62 12.28 3.51
CA ALA A 187 17.97 12.87 4.80
C ALA A 187 19.42 13.35 4.84
N SER A 188 20.34 12.56 4.27
CA SER A 188 21.76 12.90 4.20
C SER A 188 22.00 14.14 3.34
N VAL A 189 21.38 14.21 2.15
CA VAL A 189 21.47 15.38 1.26
C VAL A 189 20.89 16.63 1.94
N ALA A 190 19.71 16.51 2.57
CA ALA A 190 19.09 17.60 3.32
C ALA A 190 19.98 18.06 4.48
N GLY A 191 20.63 17.13 5.18
CA GLY A 191 21.58 17.42 6.24
C GLY A 191 22.79 18.22 5.76
N VAL A 192 23.39 17.82 4.64
CA VAL A 192 24.51 18.56 4.03
C VAL A 192 24.08 19.99 3.65
N LEU A 193 22.90 20.16 3.04
CA LEU A 193 22.39 21.48 2.65
C LEU A 193 22.11 22.36 3.87
N ALA A 194 21.48 21.83 4.90
CA ALA A 194 21.19 22.54 6.14
C ALA A 194 22.47 22.96 6.88
N LEU A 195 23.43 22.05 7.00
CA LEU A 195 24.74 22.35 7.58
C LEU A 195 25.49 23.41 6.77
N GLY A 196 25.53 23.27 5.44
CA GLY A 196 26.17 24.24 4.56
C GLY A 196 25.57 25.64 4.71
N GLY A 197 24.24 25.74 4.66
CA GLY A 197 23.54 27.01 4.84
C GLY A 197 23.77 27.64 6.21
N ALA A 198 23.68 26.86 7.29
CA ALA A 198 23.93 27.34 8.65
C ALA A 198 25.38 27.83 8.84
N LEU A 199 26.36 27.11 8.29
CA LEU A 199 27.77 27.51 8.38
C LEU A 199 28.05 28.78 7.58
N ILE A 200 27.47 28.94 6.39
CA ILE A 200 27.58 30.17 5.59
C ILE A 200 26.99 31.35 6.37
N ALA A 201 25.75 31.22 6.87
CA ALA A 201 25.09 32.26 7.65
C ALA A 201 25.87 32.62 8.92
N THR A 202 26.38 31.61 9.62
CA THR A 202 27.20 31.80 10.82
C THR A 202 28.52 32.49 10.48
N SER A 203 29.16 32.12 9.37
CA SER A 203 30.44 32.73 8.94
C SER A 203 30.28 34.21 8.58
N LEU A 204 29.16 34.57 7.94
CA LEU A 204 28.84 35.96 7.59
C LEU A 204 28.54 36.78 8.85
N ALA A 205 27.69 36.26 9.73
CA ALA A 205 27.39 36.91 11.00
C ALA A 205 28.64 37.06 11.91
N ALA A 206 29.54 36.06 11.90
CA ALA A 206 30.81 36.15 12.60
C ALA A 206 31.77 37.16 11.97
N ALA A 207 31.65 37.44 10.67
CA ALA A 207 32.42 38.48 10.00
C ALA A 207 31.93 39.88 10.41
N ASP A 208 30.61 40.07 10.48
CA ASP A 208 29.98 41.33 10.90
C ASP A 208 30.26 41.65 12.37
N ALA A 209 30.37 40.63 13.23
CA ALA A 209 30.62 40.81 14.65
C ALA A 209 32.08 41.21 15.00
N ARG A 210 33.06 41.07 14.08
CA ARG A 210 34.49 41.29 14.37
C ARG A 210 34.85 42.65 14.99
N PRO A 211 34.25 43.79 14.59
CA PRO A 211 34.56 45.09 15.18
C PRO A 211 34.22 45.17 16.68
N ASP A 212 33.08 44.58 17.07
CA ASP A 212 32.60 44.55 18.45
C ASP A 212 33.45 43.64 19.35
N LEU A 213 34.28 42.79 18.75
CA LEU A 213 35.21 41.93 19.48
C LEU A 213 36.49 42.62 19.87
N ALA A 214 36.93 43.58 19.06
CA ALA A 214 38.10 44.38 19.39
C ALA A 214 37.85 45.19 20.68
N THR A 215 36.62 45.65 20.90
CA THR A 215 36.22 46.37 22.12
C THR A 215 36.05 45.44 23.31
N LEU A 216 35.40 44.28 23.16
CA LEU A 216 35.26 43.29 24.24
C LEU A 216 36.60 42.66 24.67
N ALA A 217 37.52 42.44 23.73
CA ALA A 217 38.88 42.00 24.02
C ALA A 217 39.66 43.03 24.85
N ALA A 218 39.42 44.33 24.61
CA ALA A 218 40.04 45.40 25.37
C ALA A 218 39.60 45.46 26.84
N VAL A 219 38.45 44.85 27.18
CA VAL A 219 37.90 44.77 28.57
C VAL A 219 38.18 43.40 29.23
N GLY A 220 38.91 42.50 28.57
CA GLY A 220 39.37 41.23 29.16
C GLY A 220 38.41 40.04 29.05
N ALA A 221 37.57 40.01 28.02
CA ALA A 221 36.63 38.91 27.80
C ALA A 221 37.35 37.54 27.68
N ARG A 222 36.80 36.51 28.34
CA ARG A 222 37.32 35.13 28.33
C ARG A 222 37.05 34.47 26.96
N PRO A 223 38.04 33.78 26.34
CA PRO A 223 37.90 33.18 25.01
C PRO A 223 36.83 32.06 24.93
N LEU A 224 36.60 31.36 26.04
CA LEU A 224 35.59 30.31 26.17
C LEU A 224 34.15 30.82 25.93
N THR A 225 33.84 32.06 26.35
CA THR A 225 32.51 32.65 26.16
C THR A 225 32.18 32.80 24.68
N TRP A 226 33.20 33.03 23.85
CA TRP A 226 33.06 33.21 22.42
C TRP A 226 32.73 31.91 21.70
N ARG A 227 33.40 30.83 22.10
CA ARG A 227 33.16 29.50 21.56
C ARG A 227 31.75 28.99 21.88
N VAL A 228 31.23 29.27 23.07
CA VAL A 228 29.85 28.92 23.45
C VAL A 228 28.84 29.75 22.67
N LEU A 229 29.11 31.04 22.45
CA LEU A 229 28.25 31.93 21.68
C LEU A 229 28.13 31.48 20.20
N THR A 230 29.26 31.15 19.56
CA THR A 230 29.25 30.68 18.16
C THR A 230 28.59 29.31 18.01
N MET A 231 28.80 28.40 18.96
CA MET A 231 28.07 27.12 19.03
C MET A 231 26.56 27.36 19.14
N GLY A 232 26.13 28.24 20.04
CA GLY A 232 24.72 28.55 20.26
C GLY A 232 24.06 29.21 19.05
N GLN A 233 24.74 30.15 18.40
CA GLN A 233 24.23 30.80 17.18
C GLN A 233 24.09 29.80 16.03
N ALA A 234 25.11 28.96 15.80
CA ALA A 234 25.05 27.93 14.77
C ALA A 234 23.93 26.91 15.04
N ALA A 235 23.77 26.48 16.30
CA ALA A 235 22.68 25.59 16.72
C ALA A 235 21.31 26.23 16.50
N PHE A 236 21.16 27.52 16.83
CA PHE A 236 19.90 28.24 16.70
C PHE A 236 19.50 28.42 15.22
N VAL A 237 20.44 28.86 14.38
CA VAL A 237 20.22 29.03 12.93
C VAL A 237 19.90 27.69 12.27
N ALA A 238 20.70 26.65 12.55
CA ALA A 238 20.45 25.31 12.02
C ALA A 238 19.13 24.73 12.52
N GLY A 239 18.81 24.93 13.81
CA GLY A 239 17.57 24.47 14.43
C GLY A 239 16.34 25.09 13.78
N LEU A 240 16.31 26.43 13.67
CA LEU A 240 15.22 27.13 12.99
C LEU A 240 15.10 26.71 11.53
N GLY A 241 16.22 26.61 10.80
CA GLY A 241 16.22 26.17 9.40
C GLY A 241 15.67 24.75 9.23
N CYS A 242 16.10 23.82 10.08
CA CYS A 242 15.60 22.44 10.06
C CYS A 242 14.11 22.37 10.36
N TRP A 243 13.64 23.02 11.43
CA TRP A 243 12.22 22.96 11.82
C TRP A 243 11.31 23.68 10.82
N LEU A 244 11.74 24.82 10.27
CA LEU A 244 11.02 25.50 9.19
C LEU A 244 11.00 24.67 7.91
N GLY A 245 12.11 24.00 7.58
CA GLY A 245 12.19 23.08 6.44
C GLY A 245 11.25 21.89 6.59
N ILE A 246 11.18 21.29 7.79
CA ILE A 246 10.25 20.20 8.10
C ILE A 246 8.80 20.69 7.97
N ALA A 247 8.46 21.83 8.60
CA ALA A 247 7.12 22.41 8.54
C ALA A 247 6.71 22.76 7.11
N GLY A 248 7.60 23.38 6.34
CA GLY A 248 7.38 23.75 4.95
C GLY A 248 7.28 22.55 4.01
N GLY A 249 8.04 21.48 4.27
CA GLY A 249 8.03 20.24 3.48
C GLY A 249 6.83 19.34 3.75
N LEU A 250 6.22 19.41 4.94
CA LEU A 250 5.03 18.64 5.27
C LEU A 250 3.84 18.96 4.35
N VAL A 251 3.66 20.22 3.97
CA VAL A 251 2.54 20.64 3.11
C VAL A 251 2.57 19.97 1.74
N PRO A 252 3.62 20.11 0.90
CA PRO A 252 3.70 19.42 -0.38
C PRO A 252 3.80 17.91 -0.22
N GLY A 253 4.46 17.40 0.83
CA GLY A 253 4.54 15.97 1.12
C GLY A 253 3.15 15.34 1.34
N LEU A 254 2.32 15.98 2.16
CA LEU A 254 0.93 15.54 2.39
C LEU A 254 0.06 15.72 1.15
N ALA A 255 0.28 16.80 0.37
CA ALA A 255 -0.46 17.05 -0.86
C ALA A 255 -0.22 15.96 -1.92
N VAL A 256 1.01 15.44 -2.03
CA VAL A 256 1.37 14.36 -2.96
C VAL A 256 1.00 12.99 -2.39
N ALA A 257 1.14 12.76 -1.08
CA ALA A 257 0.81 11.48 -0.46
C ALA A 257 -0.68 11.13 -0.57
N ARG A 258 -1.58 12.13 -0.47
CA ARG A 258 -3.03 11.94 -0.56
C ARG A 258 -3.51 11.23 -1.82
N PRO A 259 -3.22 11.71 -3.05
CA PRO A 259 -3.66 11.04 -4.26
C PRO A 259 -2.96 9.69 -4.47
N LEU A 260 -1.70 9.55 -4.08
CA LEU A 260 -0.94 8.30 -4.26
C LEU A 260 -1.40 7.17 -3.32
N THR A 261 -1.96 7.51 -2.16
CA THR A 261 -2.38 6.52 -1.14
C THR A 261 -3.89 6.48 -0.93
N GLY A 262 -4.63 7.35 -1.60
CA GLY A 262 -6.08 7.50 -1.45
C GLY A 262 -6.89 6.64 -2.40
N GLN A 263 -6.27 6.06 -3.43
CA GLN A 263 -6.93 5.15 -4.35
C GLN A 263 -6.19 3.82 -4.44
N PRO A 264 -6.92 2.70 -4.53
CA PRO A 264 -6.31 1.41 -4.80
C PRO A 264 -5.63 1.43 -6.18
N GLU A 265 -4.34 1.06 -6.24
CA GLU A 265 -3.60 0.97 -7.51
C GLU A 265 -4.13 -0.15 -8.42
N GLN A 266 -4.81 -1.14 -7.84
CA GLN A 266 -5.36 -2.29 -8.55
C GLN A 266 -6.89 -2.19 -8.61
N ALA A 267 -7.44 -2.31 -9.82
CA ALA A 267 -8.87 -2.44 -10.02
C ALA A 267 -9.41 -3.59 -9.15
N GLY A 268 -10.50 -3.35 -8.42
CA GLY A 268 -11.14 -4.36 -7.57
C GLY A 268 -10.60 -4.49 -6.14
N ALA A 269 -9.50 -3.81 -5.77
CA ALA A 269 -9.12 -3.71 -4.36
C ALA A 269 -10.12 -2.83 -3.59
N ALA A 270 -10.44 -3.24 -2.36
CA ALA A 270 -11.37 -2.50 -1.52
C ALA A 270 -10.88 -1.05 -1.33
N SER A 271 -11.79 -0.08 -1.46
CA SER A 271 -11.44 1.31 -1.21
C SER A 271 -10.90 1.44 0.21
N HIS A 272 -9.63 1.80 0.31
CA HIS A 272 -9.04 2.28 1.54
C HIS A 272 -9.06 3.81 1.51
N GLY A 273 -9.22 4.43 2.67
CA GLY A 273 -8.97 5.86 2.78
C GLY A 273 -7.50 6.17 2.48
N THR A 274 -7.17 7.46 2.44
CA THR A 274 -5.78 7.91 2.39
C THR A 274 -5.03 7.41 3.64
N ILE A 275 -3.96 6.64 3.41
CA ILE A 275 -3.06 6.17 4.47
C ILE A 275 -1.77 6.98 4.38
N ILE A 276 -1.46 7.75 5.42
CA ILE A 276 -0.24 8.54 5.50
C ILE A 276 0.51 8.15 6.76
N ASP A 277 1.71 7.58 6.57
CA ASP A 277 2.67 7.36 7.65
C ASP A 277 3.73 8.47 7.61
N ILE A 278 3.81 9.25 8.68
CA ILE A 278 4.79 10.34 8.81
C ILE A 278 5.99 9.79 9.60
N PRO A 279 7.22 9.85 9.05
CA PRO A 279 8.39 9.30 9.71
C PRO A 279 8.89 10.22 10.84
N TRP A 280 8.11 10.36 11.91
CA TRP A 280 8.38 11.27 13.04
C TRP A 280 9.75 11.05 13.66
N THR A 281 10.18 9.78 13.76
CA THR A 281 11.50 9.41 14.30
C THR A 281 12.62 9.99 13.46
N LEU A 282 12.52 9.91 12.13
CA LEU A 282 13.50 10.48 11.22
C LEU A 282 13.47 12.01 11.25
N LEU A 283 12.29 12.62 11.24
CA LEU A 283 12.14 14.07 11.28
C LEU A 283 12.73 14.65 12.58
N LEU A 284 12.49 14.00 13.72
CA LEU A 284 13.09 14.36 15.00
C LEU A 284 14.60 14.16 14.99
N ALA A 285 15.09 13.05 14.46
CA ALA A 285 16.52 12.79 14.34
C ALA A 285 17.22 13.88 13.52
N ILE A 286 16.67 14.26 12.37
CA ILE A 286 17.18 15.36 11.53
C ILE A 286 17.12 16.69 12.30
N GLY A 287 15.97 17.02 12.89
CA GLY A 287 15.75 18.28 13.61
C GLY A 287 16.61 18.47 14.85
N VAL A 288 17.24 17.40 15.38
CA VAL A 288 18.11 17.45 16.57
C VAL A 288 19.57 17.21 16.21
N LEU A 289 19.88 16.17 15.43
CA LEU A 289 21.26 15.79 15.12
C LEU A 289 21.96 16.82 14.25
N ILE A 290 21.25 17.44 13.29
CA ILE A 290 21.87 18.45 12.42
C ILE A 290 22.24 19.72 13.20
N PRO A 291 21.36 20.32 14.02
CA PRO A 291 21.74 21.47 14.85
C PRO A 291 22.89 21.17 15.81
N LEU A 292 22.92 19.97 16.40
CA LEU A 292 24.03 19.53 17.26
C LEU A 292 25.33 19.41 16.46
N ALA A 293 25.29 18.82 15.26
CA ALA A 293 26.45 18.75 14.37
C ALA A 293 26.93 20.15 13.95
N ALA A 294 26.02 21.07 13.63
CA ALA A 294 26.35 22.46 13.31
C ALA A 294 27.04 23.16 14.49
N ALA A 295 26.52 22.99 15.71
CA ALA A 295 27.12 23.51 16.93
C ALA A 295 28.53 22.96 17.15
N LEU A 296 28.70 21.64 17.03
CA LEU A 296 29.99 20.97 17.18
C LEU A 296 31.01 21.46 16.14
N VAL A 297 30.61 21.58 14.88
CA VAL A 297 31.46 22.11 13.81
C VAL A 297 31.83 23.57 14.09
N ALA A 298 30.86 24.46 14.32
CA ALA A 298 31.14 25.86 14.64
C ALA A 298 32.08 26.01 15.83
N GLY A 299 31.83 25.24 16.89
CA GLY A 299 32.63 25.23 18.10
C GLY A 299 34.03 24.66 17.95
N THR A 300 34.25 23.66 17.09
CA THR A 300 35.59 23.08 16.85
C THR A 300 36.45 23.96 15.94
N PHE A 301 35.84 24.66 14.99
CA PHE A 301 36.55 25.53 14.06
C PHE A 301 36.70 26.99 14.53
N THR A 302 36.01 27.40 15.60
CA THR A 302 36.24 28.71 16.24
C THR A 302 37.61 28.69 16.93
N ARG A 303 38.58 29.46 16.41
CA ARG A 303 39.92 29.60 17.00
C ARG A 303 39.91 30.58 18.18
N ASP A 304 40.49 30.19 19.31
CA ASP A 304 40.60 30.97 20.55
C ASP A 304 41.59 32.17 20.51
N ARG A 305 42.10 32.55 19.33
CA ARG A 305 43.16 33.57 19.23
C ARG A 305 42.59 34.91 18.78
N LEU A 306 42.59 35.86 19.72
CA LEU A 306 42.40 37.28 19.47
C LEU A 306 43.34 37.73 18.34
N PRO A 307 42.83 38.38 17.27
CA PRO A 307 43.67 38.90 16.21
C PRO A 307 44.56 39.99 16.81
N MET A 308 45.86 39.70 16.95
CA MET A 308 46.85 40.72 17.27
C MET A 308 46.93 41.69 16.09
N THR A 309 46.24 42.83 16.22
CA THR A 309 46.40 43.95 15.30
C THR A 309 47.83 44.46 15.42
N ARG A 310 48.66 44.13 14.42
CA ARG A 310 50.00 44.70 14.25
C ARG A 310 49.81 46.22 14.08
N ARG A 311 50.36 47.02 15.01
CA ARG A 311 50.46 48.48 14.83
C ARG A 311 51.14 48.76 13.49
N VAL A 312 50.47 49.51 12.63
CA VAL A 312 51.14 50.21 11.54
C VAL A 312 51.81 51.41 12.19
N LEU A 313 53.13 51.34 12.37
CA LEU A 313 53.93 52.50 12.74
C LEU A 313 53.99 53.42 11.51
N SER A 314 53.52 54.65 11.69
CA SER A 314 53.80 55.79 10.80
C SER A 314 55.27 56.21 10.93
#